data_AF-A0A845GNW9-F1
#
_entry.id   AF-A0A845GNW9-F1
#
_cell.length_a   1.000
_cell.length_b   1.000
_cell.length_c   1.000
_cell.angle_alpha   90.00
_cell.angle_beta   90.00
_cell.angle_gamma   90.00
#
_symmetry.space_group_name_H-M   'P 1'
#
loop_
_entity.id
_entity.type
_entity.pdbx_description
1 polymer ?
#
loop_
_entity_poly.entity_id
_entity_poly.type
_entity_poly.pdbx_seq_one_letter_code
_entity_poly.pdbx_strand_id
1 'polypeptide(L)'
;MRYPNLRYGNPTEFAYYVMCHGDDIARVARILRRSERSVKDWLHQRKKIPWWVPEVLRLQRMEAAHTLRQMGINPRPSFGLVTHQAQLVLRRPETKTPQVTDLRRAAFDQPAKAISS
;
A
#
# COMPACT_ATOMS: atom_id res chain seq x y z
N MET A 1 -8.68 35.28 -4.85
CA MET A 1 -7.25 34.93 -5.07
C MET A 1 -7.10 34.27 -6.43
N ARG A 2 -6.46 34.95 -7.39
CA ARG A 2 -6.32 34.51 -8.79
C ARG A 2 -4.84 34.33 -9.12
N TYR A 3 -4.21 33.35 -8.48
CA TYR A 3 -2.89 32.86 -8.88
C TYR A 3 -3.12 31.56 -9.66
N PRO A 4 -3.06 31.57 -11.00
CA PRO A 4 -3.10 30.33 -11.76
C PRO A 4 -1.76 29.63 -11.49
N ASN A 5 -1.75 28.65 -10.60
CA ASN A 5 -0.59 27.79 -10.41
C ASN A 5 -0.28 27.10 -11.75
N LEU A 6 0.66 27.65 -12.50
CA LEU A 6 1.18 27.12 -13.76
C LEU A 6 1.96 25.81 -13.56
N ARG A 7 2.28 25.47 -12.30
CA ARG A 7 2.80 24.15 -11.97
C ARG A 7 1.67 23.13 -12.04
N TYR A 8 1.79 22.25 -13.01
CA TYR A 8 1.08 20.98 -13.02
C TYR A 8 1.98 19.90 -12.43
N GLY A 9 1.36 18.88 -11.84
CA GLY A 9 2.07 17.71 -11.33
C GLY A 9 2.62 16.86 -12.47
N ASN A 10 3.75 16.20 -12.22
CA ASN A 10 4.33 15.26 -13.18
C ASN A 10 3.42 14.01 -13.30
N PRO A 11 2.92 13.65 -14.49
CA PRO A 11 2.07 12.48 -14.69
C PRO A 11 2.76 11.16 -14.34
N THR A 12 4.05 11.07 -14.63
CA THR A 12 4.85 9.86 -14.35
C THR A 12 5.01 9.66 -12.86
N GLU A 13 5.23 10.75 -12.11
CA GLU A 13 5.32 10.70 -10.65
C GLU A 13 3.98 10.29 -10.02
N PHE A 14 2.87 10.84 -10.53
CA PHE A 14 1.54 10.45 -10.07
C PHE A 14 1.27 8.95 -10.31
N ALA A 15 1.55 8.45 -11.51
CA ALA A 15 1.38 7.04 -11.86
C ALA A 15 2.21 6.13 -10.95
N TYR A 16 3.45 6.52 -10.64
CA TYR A 16 4.29 5.79 -9.70
C TYR A 16 3.65 5.66 -8.31
N TYR A 17 3.10 6.74 -7.76
CA TYR A 17 2.47 6.67 -6.44
C TYR A 17 1.16 5.88 -6.45
N VAL A 18 0.38 5.94 -7.53
CA VAL A 18 -0.81 5.07 -7.70
C VAL A 18 -0.40 3.60 -7.68
N MET A 19 0.66 3.24 -8.41
CA MET A 19 1.21 1.87 -8.40
C MET A 19 1.68 1.45 -7.01
N CYS A 20 2.25 2.37 -6.23
CA CYS A 20 2.67 2.09 -4.84
C CYS A 20 1.49 1.84 -3.88
N HIS A 21 0.29 2.27 -4.24
CA HIS A 21 -0.96 1.92 -3.55
C HIS A 21 -1.63 0.66 -4.12
N GLY A 22 -0.94 -0.10 -4.99
CA GLY A 22 -1.46 -1.33 -5.60
C GLY A 22 -2.50 -1.08 -6.69
N ASP A 23 -2.41 0.05 -7.39
CA ASP A 23 -3.37 0.48 -8.42
C ASP A 23 -4.83 0.63 -7.92
N ASP A 24 -5.02 0.74 -6.60
CA ASP A 24 -6.31 0.99 -5.98
C ASP A 24 -6.70 2.48 -6.07
N ILE A 25 -7.44 2.80 -7.14
CA ILE A 25 -7.94 4.14 -7.44
C ILE A 25 -8.87 4.66 -6.33
N ALA A 26 -9.68 3.80 -5.73
CA ALA A 26 -10.63 4.19 -4.68
C ALA A 26 -9.88 4.63 -3.41
N ARG A 27 -8.81 3.90 -3.05
CA ARG A 27 -7.93 4.30 -1.95
C ARG A 27 -7.23 5.62 -2.22
N VAL A 28 -6.67 5.81 -3.40
CA VAL A 28 -6.00 7.08 -3.78
C VAL A 28 -6.99 8.25 -3.77
N ALA A 29 -8.20 8.05 -4.27
CA ALA A 29 -9.28 9.04 -4.25
C ALA A 29 -9.65 9.47 -2.81
N ARG A 30 -9.74 8.49 -1.89
CA ARG A 30 -9.99 8.74 -0.47
C ARG A 30 -8.88 9.54 0.19
N ILE A 31 -7.62 9.18 -0.08
CA ILE A 31 -6.43 9.90 0.42
C ILE A 31 -6.43 11.36 -0.04
N LEU A 32 -6.66 11.59 -1.33
CA LEU A 32 -6.66 12.92 -1.93
C LEU A 32 -7.94 13.71 -1.65
N ARG A 33 -8.95 13.10 -1.01
CA ARG A 33 -10.29 13.66 -0.79
C ARG A 33 -10.90 14.16 -2.11
N ARG A 34 -10.82 13.33 -3.14
CA ARG A 34 -11.31 13.60 -4.49
C ARG A 34 -12.14 12.43 -5.00
N SER A 35 -12.85 12.65 -6.11
CA SER A 35 -13.64 11.59 -6.75
C SER A 35 -12.72 10.63 -7.51
N GLU A 36 -13.09 9.34 -7.56
CA GLU A 36 -12.39 8.35 -8.38
C GLU A 36 -12.35 8.75 -9.86
N ARG A 37 -13.41 9.41 -10.34
CA ARG A 37 -13.47 9.93 -11.71
C ARG A 37 -12.35 10.94 -11.98
N SER A 38 -12.09 11.85 -11.04
CA SER A 38 -11.00 12.82 -11.17
C SER A 38 -9.63 12.13 -11.19
N VAL A 39 -9.43 11.13 -10.34
CA VAL A 39 -8.19 10.33 -10.29
C VAL A 39 -7.98 9.57 -11.60
N LYS A 40 -9.04 8.97 -12.16
CA LYS A 40 -9.01 8.31 -13.48
C LYS A 40 -8.71 9.30 -14.61
N ASP A 41 -9.35 10.46 -14.60
CA ASP A 41 -9.10 11.50 -15.61
C ASP A 41 -7.64 11.97 -15.61
N TRP A 42 -7.02 12.04 -14.43
CA TRP A 42 -5.60 12.36 -14.27
C TRP A 42 -4.68 11.24 -14.74
N LEU A 43 -4.99 9.99 -14.40
CA LEU A 43 -4.22 8.82 -14.81
C LEU A 43 -4.22 8.64 -16.34
N HIS A 44 -5.38 8.84 -16.98
CA HIS A 44 -5.53 8.80 -18.43
C HIS A 44 -5.11 10.10 -19.13
N GLN A 45 -4.53 11.05 -18.39
CA GLN A 45 -4.08 12.35 -18.91
C GLN A 45 -5.17 13.17 -19.62
N ARG A 46 -6.46 12.86 -19.37
CA ARG A 46 -7.61 13.63 -19.88
C ARG A 46 -7.70 15.02 -19.26
N LYS A 47 -7.16 15.18 -18.06
CA LYS A 47 -7.05 16.46 -17.35
C LYS A 47 -5.63 16.64 -16.82
N LYS A 48 -5.20 17.90 -16.75
CA LYS A 48 -3.93 18.25 -16.09
C LYS A 48 -4.00 17.95 -14.60
N ILE A 49 -2.90 17.44 -14.06
CA ILE A 49 -2.78 17.08 -12.66
C ILE A 49 -2.43 18.33 -11.85
N PRO A 50 -3.16 18.64 -10.77
CA PRO A 50 -2.75 19.71 -9.86
C PRO A 50 -1.37 19.40 -9.24
N TRP A 51 -0.46 20.38 -9.17
CA TRP A 51 0.89 20.16 -8.63
C TRP A 51 0.94 19.56 -7.23
N TRP A 52 -0.05 19.84 -6.39
CA TRP A 52 -0.10 19.32 -5.03
C TRP A 52 -0.40 17.82 -4.96
N VAL A 53 -0.94 17.21 -6.03
CA VAL A 53 -1.36 15.79 -6.01
C VAL A 53 -0.16 14.85 -5.84
N PRO A 54 0.88 14.89 -6.70
CA PRO A 54 2.07 14.08 -6.49
C PRO A 54 2.80 14.44 -5.18
N GLU A 55 2.82 15.72 -4.83
CA GLU A 55 3.51 16.22 -3.63
C GLU A 55 2.92 15.67 -2.33
N VAL A 56 1.58 15.63 -2.21
CA VAL A 56 0.91 15.06 -1.03
C VAL A 56 1.22 13.56 -0.91
N LEU A 57 1.18 12.82 -2.03
CA LEU A 57 1.49 11.39 -2.03
C LEU A 57 2.96 11.13 -1.67
N ARG A 58 3.87 11.97 -2.17
CA ARG A 58 5.29 11.97 -1.84
C ARG A 58 5.51 12.17 -0.34
N LEU A 59 4.88 13.19 0.24
CA LEU A 59 4.99 13.52 1.66
C LEU A 59 4.47 12.38 2.55
N GLN A 60 3.30 11.81 2.24
CA GLN A 60 2.77 10.67 2.99
C GLN A 60 3.70 9.46 2.96
N ARG A 61 4.32 9.19 1.81
CA ARG A 61 5.29 8.11 1.71
C ARG A 61 6.55 8.38 2.54
N MET A 62 7.06 9.61 2.48
CA MET A 62 8.23 10.00 3.26
C MET A 62 7.97 9.90 4.76
N GLU A 63 6.79 10.33 5.20
CA GLU A 63 6.32 10.21 6.58
C GLU A 63 6.25 8.75 6.99
N ALA A 64 5.56 7.90 6.23
CA ALA A 64 5.48 6.47 6.51
C ALA A 64 6.87 5.80 6.61
N ALA A 65 7.78 6.14 5.70
CA ALA A 65 9.16 5.65 5.75
C ALA A 65 9.94 6.19 6.96
N HIS A 66 9.68 7.42 7.38
CA HIS A 66 10.27 8.00 8.59
C HIS A 66 9.76 7.29 9.84
N THR A 67 8.45 7.08 9.96
CA THR A 67 7.83 6.34 11.07
C THR A 67 8.39 4.92 11.19
N LEU A 68 8.52 4.20 10.07
CA LEU A 68 9.12 2.86 10.07
C LEU A 68 10.56 2.88 10.59
N ARG A 69 11.37 3.84 10.13
CA ARG A 69 12.77 3.98 10.60
C ARG A 69 12.85 4.31 12.08
N GLN A 70 11.96 5.16 12.60
CA GLN A 70 11.87 5.45 14.04
C GLN A 70 11.53 4.20 14.87
N MET A 71 10.72 3.30 14.32
CA MET A 71 10.41 2.01 14.93
C MET A 71 11.54 0.97 14.79
N GLY A 72 12.70 1.35 14.22
CA GLY A 72 13.80 0.42 13.93
C GLY A 72 13.54 -0.51 12.74
N ILE A 73 12.42 -0.33 12.02
CA ILE A 73 12.06 -1.12 10.85
C ILE A 73 12.66 -0.42 9.62
N ASN A 74 13.69 -1.03 9.03
CA ASN A 74 14.24 -0.54 7.76
C ASN A 74 13.57 -1.29 6.61
N PRO A 75 12.64 -0.68 5.84
CA PRO A 75 12.02 -1.34 4.70
C PRO A 75 13.10 -1.65 3.66
N ARG A 76 13.50 -2.93 3.59
CA ARG A 76 14.45 -3.38 2.57
C ARG A 76 13.77 -3.24 1.20
N PRO A 77 14.40 -2.59 0.21
CA PRO A 77 13.88 -2.62 -1.15
C PRO A 77 13.73 -4.08 -1.57
N SER A 78 12.55 -4.47 -2.04
CA SER A 78 12.36 -5.78 -2.64
C SER A 78 13.08 -5.77 -3.99
N PHE A 79 14.36 -6.16 -4.00
CA PHE A 79 15.06 -6.42 -5.24
C PHE A 79 14.36 -7.61 -5.91
N GLY A 80 13.91 -7.41 -7.15
CA GLY A 80 13.43 -8.51 -7.98
C GLY A 80 14.60 -9.46 -8.24
N LEU A 81 14.36 -10.77 -8.17
CA LEU A 81 15.34 -11.76 -8.61
C LEU A 81 15.45 -11.64 -10.14
N VAL A 82 16.64 -11.38 -10.65
CA VAL A 82 16.92 -11.46 -12.08
C VAL A 82 17.13 -12.93 -12.41
N THR A 83 16.20 -13.54 -13.13
CA THR A 83 16.39 -14.91 -13.62
C THR A 83 17.42 -14.95 -14.74
N HIS A 84 17.96 -16.12 -15.05
CA HIS A 84 18.90 -16.30 -16.17
C HIS A 84 18.34 -15.86 -17.54
N GLN A 85 17.02 -15.68 -17.65
CA GLN A 85 16.33 -15.18 -18.84
C GLN A 85 16.14 -13.65 -18.81
N ALA A 86 16.82 -12.93 -17.92
CA ALA A 86 16.68 -11.49 -17.71
C ALA A 86 15.25 -11.02 -17.34
N GLN A 87 14.43 -11.91 -16.75
CA GLN A 87 13.11 -11.53 -16.24
C GLN A 87 13.21 -11.11 -14.77
N LEU A 88 12.58 -9.98 -14.44
CA LEU A 88 12.47 -9.48 -13.08
C LEU A 88 11.28 -10.14 -12.38
N VAL A 89 11.54 -11.12 -11.51
CA VAL A 89 10.50 -11.73 -10.68
C VAL A 89 10.48 -11.00 -9.33
N LEU A 90 9.44 -10.19 -9.12
CA LEU A 90 9.13 -9.65 -7.79
C LEU A 90 8.61 -10.80 -6.91
N ARG A 91 9.34 -11.15 -5.85
CA ARG A 91 8.82 -12.03 -4.80
C ARG A 91 7.69 -11.30 -4.09
N ARG A 92 6.46 -11.50 -4.56
CA ARG A 92 5.26 -11.16 -3.80
C ARG A 92 5.19 -12.17 -2.65
N PRO A 93 5.12 -11.74 -1.38
CA PRO A 93 4.88 -12.69 -0.29
C PRO A 93 3.56 -13.40 -0.61
N GLU A 94 3.60 -14.73 -0.64
CA GLU A 94 2.41 -15.54 -0.84
C GLU A 94 1.38 -15.15 0.22
N THR A 95 0.13 -14.97 -0.19
CA THR A 95 -0.98 -14.76 0.75
C THR A 95 -1.06 -16.00 1.62
N LYS A 96 -0.47 -15.93 2.81
CA LYS A 96 -0.45 -17.03 3.76
C LYS A 96 -1.91 -17.37 4.06
N THR A 97 -2.37 -18.54 3.62
CA THR A 97 -3.66 -19.07 4.04
C THR A 97 -3.66 -19.09 5.57
N PRO A 98 -4.69 -18.53 6.24
CA PRO A 98 -4.77 -18.61 7.68
C PRO A 98 -4.72 -20.09 8.04
N GLN A 99 -3.71 -20.48 8.83
CA GLN A 99 -3.70 -21.83 9.36
C GLN A 99 -4.93 -21.94 10.26
N VAL A 100 -5.94 -22.67 9.79
CA VAL A 100 -7.06 -23.09 10.61
C VAL A 100 -6.49 -24.12 11.58
N THR A 101 -5.87 -23.63 12.64
CA THR A 101 -5.54 -24.46 13.78
C THR A 101 -6.85 -24.73 14.52
N ASP A 102 -7.25 -26.00 14.61
CA ASP A 102 -8.35 -26.50 15.44
C ASP A 102 -8.10 -26.34 16.95
N LEU A 103 -7.31 -25.35 17.35
CA LEU A 103 -7.21 -24.88 18.73
C LEU A 103 -8.44 -24.04 19.05
N ARG A 104 -9.59 -24.71 19.06
CA ARG A 104 -10.82 -24.20 19.63
C ARG A 104 -10.55 -24.01 21.12
N ARG A 105 -10.71 -22.78 21.60
CA ARG A 105 -10.60 -22.35 23.01
C ARG A 105 -11.38 -23.24 24.00
N ALA A 106 -12.32 -24.06 23.50
CA ALA A 106 -13.12 -25.01 24.26
C ALA A 106 -12.37 -26.29 24.73
N ALA A 107 -11.18 -26.59 24.22
CA ALA A 107 -10.41 -27.78 24.64
C ALA A 107 -9.75 -27.62 26.03
N PHE A 108 -9.69 -26.40 26.58
CA PHE A 108 -9.09 -26.12 27.88
C PHE A 108 -10.05 -26.27 29.08
N ASP A 109 -11.35 -26.46 28.84
CA ASP A 109 -12.40 -26.55 29.88
C ASP A 109 -12.84 -27.99 30.19
N GLN A 110 -11.94 -28.98 30.17
CA GLN A 110 -12.28 -30.31 30.68
C GLN A 110 -12.04 -30.38 32.20
N PRO A 111 -13.09 -30.49 33.04
CA PRO A 111 -12.89 -30.68 34.47
C PRO A 111 -12.29 -32.06 34.72
N ALA A 112 -11.21 -32.10 35.50
CA ALA A 112 -10.52 -33.32 35.90
C ALA A 112 -11.51 -34.31 36.51
N LYS A 113 -11.75 -35.43 35.82
CA LYS A 113 -12.60 -36.51 36.32
C LYS A 113 -11.85 -37.19 37.47
N ALA A 114 -12.31 -36.94 38.70
CA ALA A 114 -11.78 -37.55 39.90
C ALA A 114 -11.84 -39.08 39.80
N ILE A 115 -10.69 -39.73 40.00
CA ILE A 115 -10.56 -41.16 40.14
C ILE A 115 -11.07 -41.50 41.55
N SER A 116 -12.22 -42.15 41.66
CA SER A 116 -12.71 -42.74 42.91
C SER A 116 -12.50 -44.26 42.88
N SER A 117 -11.94 -44.75 43.99
CA SER A 117 -11.55 -46.13 44.31
C SER A 117 -12.65 -47.18 44.21
#